data_AF-A0A7X4FDB8-F1
#
_entry.id   AF-A0A7X4FDB8-F1
#
_cell.length_a   1.000
_cell.length_b   1.000
_cell.length_c   1.000
_cell.angle_alpha   90.00
_cell.angle_beta   90.00
_cell.angle_gamma   90.00
#
_symmetry.space_group_name_H-M   'P 1'
#
loop_
_entity.id
_entity.type
_entity.pdbx_description
1 polymer ?
#
loop_
_entity_poly.entity_id
_entity_poly.type
_entity_poly.pdbx_seq_one_letter_code
_entity_poly.pdbx_strand_id
1 'polypeptide(L)'
;MKNTFRSVDVLSRLSLFTVLGLAIFLSSCSDYSHTQKYISESEIANIQLREHVEFSWSAPPNHKKYTGPQNARELMQAFNADYNRGHAKTEVNIHRKGVGIETANYVSTFTEREIDARYPREEWLQHLLDGGVTIENFGDYSRYLSKRHTLALLEDNPNLQQLGILDIPPTTDWETYKAAYMDKLVNHRIEILGAREQFHHSEKGPFSSTNITESIRTGNSKNR
;
A
#
# COMPACT_ATOMS: atom_id res chain seq x y z
N MET A 1 -21.25 -31.21 77.04
CA MET A 1 -21.25 -32.04 75.82
C MET A 1 -21.71 -31.19 74.65
N LYS A 2 -20.88 -31.14 73.60
CA LYS A 2 -21.14 -30.98 72.15
C LYS A 2 -22.10 -29.88 71.62
N ASN A 3 -21.46 -28.97 70.87
CA ASN A 3 -21.89 -28.17 69.71
C ASN A 3 -23.07 -28.75 68.89
N THR A 4 -23.89 -27.89 68.25
CA THR A 4 -23.70 -27.53 66.81
C THR A 4 -24.62 -26.39 66.33
N PHE A 5 -23.97 -25.50 65.57
CA PHE A 5 -24.47 -24.47 64.65
C PHE A 5 -25.54 -24.95 63.64
N ARG A 6 -26.40 -24.02 63.18
CA ARG A 6 -26.43 -23.62 61.76
C ARG A 6 -27.13 -22.29 61.54
N SER A 7 -26.30 -21.25 61.41
CA SER A 7 -26.62 -20.00 60.72
C SER A 7 -26.71 -20.31 59.22
N VAL A 8 -27.85 -20.00 58.63
CA VAL A 8 -28.07 -19.89 57.19
C VAL A 8 -28.49 -18.43 56.97
N ASP A 9 -28.14 -17.88 55.82
CA ASP A 9 -28.48 -16.53 55.33
C ASP A 9 -27.52 -15.39 55.63
N VAL A 10 -26.31 -15.44 55.06
CA VAL A 10 -25.64 -14.19 54.60
C VAL A 10 -24.85 -14.36 53.28
N LEU A 11 -24.48 -15.58 52.86
CA LEU A 11 -23.50 -15.76 51.77
C LEU A 11 -24.02 -15.60 50.32
N SER A 12 -25.33 -15.45 50.09
CA SER A 12 -25.89 -15.46 48.71
C SER A 12 -26.05 -14.10 48.03
N ARG A 13 -25.62 -12.97 48.62
CA ARG A 13 -25.84 -11.64 48.03
C ARG A 13 -24.60 -10.93 47.47
N LEU A 14 -23.41 -11.51 47.60
CA LEU A 14 -22.16 -10.90 47.11
C LEU A 14 -21.63 -11.47 45.78
N SER A 15 -22.32 -12.44 45.18
CA SER A 15 -21.85 -13.10 43.94
C SER A 15 -22.32 -12.41 42.65
N LEU A 16 -23.34 -11.56 42.67
CA LEU A 16 -23.96 -11.04 41.44
C LEU A 16 -23.32 -9.75 40.92
N PHE A 17 -22.56 -9.01 41.76
CA PHE A 17 -21.92 -7.76 41.33
C PHE A 17 -20.51 -7.94 40.77
N THR A 18 -19.84 -9.07 41.01
CA THR A 18 -18.52 -9.35 40.45
C THR A 18 -18.57 -9.88 39.01
N VAL A 19 -19.64 -10.59 38.62
CA VAL A 19 -19.77 -11.13 37.26
C VAL A 19 -20.18 -10.04 36.25
N LEU A 20 -21.00 -9.07 36.66
CA LEU A 20 -21.44 -8.00 35.75
C LEU A 20 -20.33 -6.96 35.50
N GLY A 21 -19.42 -6.74 36.46
CA GLY A 21 -18.27 -5.84 36.27
C GLY A 21 -17.20 -6.40 35.32
N LEU A 22 -17.00 -7.72 35.30
CA LEU A 22 -16.01 -8.37 34.42
C LEU A 22 -16.49 -8.43 32.96
N ALA A 23 -17.79 -8.58 32.74
CA ALA A 23 -18.38 -8.61 31.40
C ALA A 23 -18.27 -7.25 30.68
N ILE A 24 -18.32 -6.13 31.40
CA ILE A 24 -18.15 -4.79 30.82
C ILE A 24 -16.67 -4.50 30.51
N PHE A 25 -15.74 -5.06 31.28
CA PHE A 25 -14.29 -4.88 31.04
C PHE A 25 -13.74 -5.76 29.89
N LEU A 26 -14.39 -6.89 29.59
CA LEU A 26 -13.98 -7.81 28.52
C LEU A 26 -14.70 -7.58 27.17
N SER A 27 -15.70 -6.69 27.12
CA SER A 27 -16.51 -6.44 25.91
C SER A 27 -16.18 -5.14 25.17
N SER A 28 -15.13 -4.41 25.57
CA SER A 28 -14.74 -3.11 24.97
C SER A 28 -13.31 -3.06 24.40
N CYS A 29 -12.80 -4.16 23.85
CA CYS A 29 -11.76 -4.13 22.82
C CYS A 29 -12.17 -5.03 21.66
N SER A 30 -13.22 -4.64 20.93
CA SER A 30 -13.31 -5.07 19.53
C SER A 30 -12.21 -4.32 18.80
N ASP A 31 -11.06 -4.96 18.60
CA ASP A 31 -10.01 -4.45 17.72
C ASP A 31 -10.60 -4.34 16.31
N TYR A 32 -11.14 -3.17 15.98
CA TYR A 32 -11.50 -2.80 14.63
C TYR A 32 -10.20 -2.63 13.86
N SER A 33 -9.63 -3.74 13.40
CA SER A 33 -8.50 -3.72 12.48
C SER A 33 -9.02 -3.30 11.11
N HIS A 34 -8.67 -2.09 10.68
CA HIS A 34 -8.88 -1.68 9.30
C HIS A 34 -7.71 -2.22 8.47
N THR A 35 -7.99 -3.26 7.67
CA THR A 35 -7.05 -3.72 6.64
C THR A 35 -7.20 -2.82 5.42
N GLN A 36 -6.13 -2.11 5.03
CA GLN A 36 -6.09 -1.37 3.78
C GLN A 36 -5.13 -2.06 2.82
N LYS A 37 -5.66 -2.42 1.65
CA LYS A 37 -4.96 -3.16 0.61
C LYS A 37 -4.64 -2.22 -0.54
N TYR A 38 -3.35 -1.98 -0.77
CA TYR A 38 -2.88 -1.28 -1.96
C TYR A 38 -2.45 -2.32 -3.00
N ILE A 39 -3.04 -2.24 -4.19
CA ILE A 39 -2.65 -3.04 -5.33
C ILE A 39 -2.11 -2.07 -6.39
N SER A 40 -0.84 -2.21 -6.73
CA SER A 40 -0.24 -1.55 -7.89
C SER A 40 -0.09 -2.61 -8.97
N GLU A 41 -0.77 -2.43 -10.10
CA GLU A 41 -0.66 -3.30 -11.27
C GLU A 41 -0.01 -2.53 -12.42
N SER A 42 0.99 -3.13 -13.06
CA SER A 42 1.47 -2.68 -14.37
C SER A 42 1.44 -3.85 -15.33
N GLU A 43 0.78 -3.69 -16.47
CA GLU A 43 0.72 -4.68 -17.53
C GLU A 43 1.53 -4.20 -18.73
N ILE A 44 2.57 -4.94 -19.09
CA ILE A 44 3.41 -4.68 -20.25
C ILE A 44 3.55 -5.99 -21.02
N ALA A 45 3.06 -6.04 -22.26
CA ALA A 45 3.35 -7.11 -23.22
C ALA A 45 3.37 -8.53 -22.61
N ASN A 46 2.30 -8.88 -21.89
CA ASN A 46 2.07 -10.15 -21.19
C ASN A 46 2.84 -10.40 -19.88
N ILE A 47 3.41 -9.36 -19.27
CA ILE A 47 3.93 -9.39 -17.90
C ILE A 47 3.05 -8.49 -17.04
N GLN A 48 2.50 -9.06 -15.97
CA GLN A 48 1.74 -8.37 -14.94
C GLN A 48 2.58 -8.36 -13.66
N LEU A 49 3.13 -7.19 -13.32
CA LEU A 49 3.66 -6.96 -11.97
C LEU A 49 2.48 -6.57 -11.09
N ARG A 50 2.28 -7.34 -10.01
CA ARG A 50 1.31 -7.07 -8.95
C ARG A 50 2.06 -6.91 -7.65
N GLU A 51 2.11 -5.68 -7.16
CA GLU A 51 2.58 -5.41 -5.82
C GLU A 51 1.39 -5.32 -4.88
N HIS A 52 1.42 -6.12 -3.83
CA HIS A 52 0.41 -6.17 -2.79
C HIS A 52 1.00 -5.68 -1.47
N VAL A 53 0.56 -4.52 -1.03
CA VAL A 53 0.95 -3.96 0.27
C VAL A 53 -0.24 -4.02 1.19
N GLU A 54 -0.08 -4.73 2.30
CA GLU A 54 -1.11 -4.90 3.31
C GLU A 54 -0.74 -4.11 4.55
N PHE A 55 -1.65 -3.22 4.94
CA PHE A 55 -1.57 -2.55 6.20
C PHE A 55 -2.72 -2.97 7.10
N SER A 56 -2.41 -3.28 8.36
CA SER A 56 -3.36 -3.58 9.43
C SER A 56 -3.29 -2.48 10.49
N TRP A 57 -4.24 -1.57 10.46
CA TRP A 57 -4.27 -0.43 11.39
C TRP A 57 -5.34 -0.61 12.46
N SER A 58 -5.04 -0.22 13.70
CA SER A 58 -6.05 0.01 14.73
C SER A 58 -6.75 1.37 14.58
N ALA A 59 -6.15 2.30 13.83
CA ALA A 59 -6.73 3.60 13.46
C ALA A 59 -6.17 4.05 12.09
N PRO A 60 -7.00 4.60 11.19
CA PRO A 60 -6.55 4.97 9.84
C PRO A 60 -5.44 6.02 9.86
N PRO A 61 -4.50 5.99 8.88
CA PRO A 61 -3.45 6.98 8.80
C PRO A 61 -3.99 8.36 8.52
N ASN A 62 -3.22 9.39 8.90
CA ASN A 62 -3.56 10.75 8.55
C ASN A 62 -3.36 10.99 7.04
N HIS A 63 -4.48 11.14 6.32
CA HIS A 63 -4.48 11.41 4.88
C HIS A 63 -4.27 12.90 4.52
N LYS A 64 -4.02 13.78 5.49
CA LYS A 64 -3.78 15.20 5.21
C LYS A 64 -2.57 15.37 4.30
N LYS A 65 -2.69 16.35 3.40
CA LYS A 65 -1.57 16.78 2.58
C LYS A 65 -0.44 17.27 3.49
N TYR A 66 0.75 16.73 3.28
CA TYR A 66 1.98 17.11 3.95
C TYR A 66 2.52 18.39 3.30
N THR A 67 2.78 19.38 4.15
CA THR A 67 3.24 20.72 3.75
C THR A 67 4.61 21.04 4.33
N GLY A 68 5.27 20.06 4.95
CA GLY A 68 6.61 20.23 5.50
C GLY A 68 7.70 20.14 4.42
N PRO A 69 8.97 20.26 4.82
CA PRO A 69 10.09 20.15 3.90
C PRO A 69 10.13 18.80 3.17
N GLN A 70 10.47 18.84 1.88
CA GLN A 70 10.64 17.65 1.03
C GLN A 70 12.07 17.11 1.14
N ASN A 71 12.41 16.57 2.31
CA ASN A 71 13.65 15.81 2.53
C ASN A 71 13.36 14.52 3.28
N ALA A 72 14.24 13.53 3.14
CA ALA A 72 14.00 12.19 3.66
C ALA A 72 13.76 12.18 5.18
N ARG A 73 14.57 12.92 5.94
CA ARG A 73 14.49 12.99 7.41
C ARG A 73 13.14 13.50 7.89
N GLU A 74 12.66 14.62 7.35
CA GLU A 74 11.39 15.22 7.75
C GLU A 74 10.19 14.34 7.36
N LEU A 75 10.21 13.73 6.18
CA LEU A 75 9.19 12.77 5.76
C LEU A 75 9.16 11.52 6.63
N MET A 76 10.34 10.98 6.98
CA MET A 76 10.46 9.88 7.91
C MET A 76 9.91 10.24 9.29
N GLN A 77 10.22 11.43 9.80
CA GLN A 77 9.66 11.91 11.07
C GLN A 77 8.14 12.04 11.02
N ALA A 78 7.59 12.51 9.90
CA ALA A 78 6.15 12.67 9.71
C ALA A 78 5.39 11.34 9.60
N PHE A 79 5.98 10.33 8.95
CA PHE A 79 5.22 9.15 8.51
C PHE A 79 5.71 7.80 9.04
N ASN A 80 6.94 7.65 9.53
CA ASN A 80 7.46 6.33 9.93
C ASN A 80 6.66 5.69 11.06
N ALA A 81 6.19 6.47 12.03
CA ALA A 81 5.45 5.92 13.17
C ALA A 81 4.16 5.24 12.70
N ASP A 82 3.44 5.88 11.78
CA ASP A 82 2.23 5.36 11.17
C ASP A 82 2.56 4.19 10.23
N TYR A 83 3.57 4.34 9.38
CA TYR A 83 4.02 3.28 8.48
C TYR A 83 4.38 2.00 9.24
N ASN A 84 5.21 2.09 10.26
CA ASN A 84 5.66 0.93 11.05
C ASN A 84 4.54 0.32 11.90
N ARG A 85 3.58 1.13 12.36
CA ARG A 85 2.45 0.63 13.13
C ARG A 85 1.48 -0.13 12.25
N GLY A 86 1.20 0.39 11.05
CA GLY A 86 0.22 -0.16 10.14
C GLY A 86 0.77 -1.27 9.25
N HIS A 87 2.08 -1.28 8.93
CA HIS A 87 2.64 -2.23 7.97
C HIS A 87 2.62 -3.64 8.53
N ALA A 88 1.84 -4.51 7.88
CA ALA A 88 1.70 -5.91 8.28
C ALA A 88 2.52 -6.83 7.37
N LYS A 89 2.42 -6.61 6.06
CA LYS A 89 3.08 -7.44 5.05
C LYS A 89 3.22 -6.68 3.73
N THR A 90 4.34 -6.88 3.04
CA THR A 90 4.43 -6.64 1.60
C THR A 90 4.62 -7.97 0.89
N GLU A 91 3.86 -8.20 -0.16
CA GLU A 91 4.01 -9.32 -1.06
C GLU A 91 4.14 -8.78 -2.48
N VAL A 92 5.23 -9.13 -3.15
CA VAL A 92 5.43 -8.76 -4.55
C VAL A 92 5.28 -9.99 -5.39
N ASN A 93 4.45 -9.90 -6.42
CA ASN A 93 4.19 -10.98 -7.34
C ASN A 93 4.37 -10.52 -8.79
N ILE A 94 5.24 -11.19 -9.54
CA ILE A 94 5.36 -10.99 -10.99
C ILE A 94 4.77 -12.22 -11.68
N HIS A 95 3.67 -12.01 -12.40
CA HIS A 95 3.07 -12.98 -13.29
C HIS A 95 3.54 -12.70 -14.72
N ARG A 96 4.10 -13.70 -15.40
CA ARG A 96 4.40 -13.62 -16.83
C ARG A 96 3.60 -14.67 -17.59
N LYS A 97 2.83 -14.22 -18.58
CA LYS A 97 2.05 -15.06 -19.48
C LYS A 97 2.66 -15.04 -20.88
N GLY A 98 3.58 -15.96 -21.19
CA GLY A 98 4.08 -16.05 -22.57
C GLY A 98 3.10 -16.77 -23.50
N VAL A 99 3.04 -16.37 -24.78
CA VAL A 99 2.38 -17.19 -25.81
C VAL A 99 3.19 -18.48 -25.98
N GLY A 100 2.64 -19.62 -25.56
CA GLY A 100 3.31 -20.92 -25.63
C GLY A 100 4.38 -21.18 -24.56
N ILE A 101 4.47 -20.34 -23.52
CA ILE A 101 5.38 -20.52 -22.38
C ILE A 101 4.54 -20.80 -21.13
N GLU A 102 4.98 -21.73 -20.28
CA GLU A 102 4.39 -21.91 -18.96
C GLU A 102 4.36 -20.59 -18.18
N THR A 103 3.27 -20.38 -17.45
CA THR A 103 3.13 -19.16 -16.62
C THR A 103 4.17 -19.22 -15.51
N ALA A 104 5.07 -18.23 -15.49
CA ALA A 104 6.06 -18.10 -14.44
C ALA A 104 5.56 -17.11 -13.38
N ASN A 105 5.54 -17.54 -12.13
CA ASN A 105 5.10 -16.76 -10.98
C ASN A 105 6.29 -16.57 -10.04
N TYR A 106 6.70 -15.33 -9.84
CA TYR A 106 7.75 -14.96 -8.91
C TYR A 106 7.12 -14.27 -7.71
N VAL A 107 7.31 -14.81 -6.51
CA VAL A 107 6.71 -14.29 -5.28
C VAL A 107 7.82 -14.09 -4.26
N SER A 108 7.81 -12.94 -3.59
CA SER A 108 8.61 -12.74 -2.39
C SER A 108 7.81 -12.08 -1.27
N THR A 109 8.17 -12.45 -0.05
CA THR A 109 7.67 -11.89 1.20
C THR A 109 8.85 -11.50 2.07
N PHE A 110 9.40 -10.31 1.84
CA PHE A 110 10.49 -9.77 2.64
C PHE A 110 9.95 -9.08 3.90
N THR A 111 10.72 -9.16 4.98
CA THR A 111 10.49 -8.33 6.17
C THR A 111 11.00 -6.91 5.95
N GLU A 112 10.43 -5.93 6.66
CA GLU A 112 10.95 -4.55 6.62
C GLU A 112 12.41 -4.47 7.06
N ARG A 113 12.86 -5.33 7.98
CA ARG A 113 14.26 -5.37 8.41
C ARG A 113 15.20 -5.79 7.27
N GLU A 114 14.82 -6.79 6.48
CA GLU A 114 15.61 -7.24 5.34
C GLU A 114 15.66 -6.16 4.26
N ILE A 115 14.52 -5.51 3.99
CA ILE A 115 14.46 -4.43 3.01
C ILE A 115 15.23 -3.20 3.48
N ASP A 116 15.13 -2.80 4.75
CA ASP A 116 15.89 -1.66 5.28
C ASP A 116 17.41 -1.94 5.27
N ALA A 117 17.84 -3.20 5.37
CA ALA A 117 19.25 -3.58 5.26
C ALA A 117 19.78 -3.49 3.82
N ARG A 118 18.95 -3.82 2.81
CA ARG A 118 19.32 -3.73 1.38
C ARG A 118 19.15 -2.33 0.81
N TYR A 119 18.07 -1.67 1.20
CA TYR A 119 17.60 -0.37 0.69
C TYR A 119 17.15 0.50 1.87
N PRO A 120 18.09 1.14 2.59
CA PRO A 120 17.78 2.02 3.71
C PRO A 120 16.76 3.09 3.33
N ARG A 121 15.74 3.31 4.17
CA ARG A 121 14.62 4.21 3.87
C ARG A 121 15.07 5.63 3.56
N GLU A 122 16.00 6.15 4.35
CA GLU A 122 16.47 7.52 4.21
C GLU A 122 17.13 7.74 2.84
N GLU A 123 18.07 6.87 2.49
CA GLU A 123 18.77 6.91 1.21
C GLU A 123 17.81 6.73 0.03
N TRP A 124 16.88 5.77 0.13
CA TRP A 124 15.86 5.53 -0.88
C TRP A 124 14.97 6.75 -1.13
N LEU A 125 14.45 7.34 -0.05
CA LEU A 125 13.60 8.51 -0.13
C LEU A 125 14.38 9.70 -0.69
N GLN A 126 15.61 9.91 -0.23
CA GLN A 126 16.42 11.02 -0.71
C GLN A 126 16.68 10.92 -2.22
N HIS A 127 16.97 9.72 -2.73
CA HIS A 127 17.15 9.49 -4.16
C HIS A 127 15.91 9.84 -4.99
N LEU A 128 14.71 9.49 -4.52
CA LEU A 128 13.45 9.86 -5.18
C LEU A 128 13.24 11.38 -5.19
N LEU A 129 13.52 12.03 -4.05
CA LEU A 129 13.36 13.48 -3.88
C LEU A 129 14.35 14.27 -4.75
N ASP A 130 15.60 13.81 -4.83
CA ASP A 130 16.63 14.38 -5.70
C ASP A 130 16.24 14.26 -7.18
N GLY A 131 15.50 13.21 -7.54
CA GLY A 131 14.87 13.05 -8.85
C GLY A 131 13.63 13.95 -9.09
N GLY A 132 13.20 14.73 -8.10
CA GLY A 132 12.05 15.64 -8.22
C GLY A 132 10.70 15.02 -7.86
N VAL A 133 10.67 13.81 -7.28
CA VAL A 133 9.43 13.25 -6.73
C VAL A 133 8.99 14.08 -5.53
N THR A 134 7.72 14.48 -5.50
CA THR A 134 7.10 15.11 -4.31
C THR A 134 6.20 14.11 -3.59
N ILE A 135 6.41 13.95 -2.29
CA ILE A 135 5.61 13.08 -1.42
C ILE A 135 4.59 13.96 -0.68
N GLU A 136 3.34 13.88 -1.14
CA GLU A 136 2.28 14.78 -0.68
C GLU A 136 1.50 14.26 0.52
N ASN A 137 1.54 12.96 0.80
CA ASN A 137 0.76 12.35 1.87
C ASN A 137 1.31 10.95 2.21
N PHE A 138 0.75 10.34 3.25
CA PHE A 138 1.10 9.00 3.69
C PHE A 138 0.92 7.92 2.58
N GLY A 139 -0.08 8.07 1.71
CA GLY A 139 -0.33 7.13 0.61
C GLY A 139 0.79 7.13 -0.43
N ASP A 140 1.30 8.31 -0.79
CA ASP A 140 2.47 8.41 -1.66
C ASP A 140 3.72 7.86 -0.96
N TYR A 141 3.94 8.23 0.31
CA TYR A 141 5.06 7.75 1.12
C TYR A 141 5.12 6.21 1.18
N SER A 142 4.01 5.59 1.56
CA SER A 142 3.90 4.13 1.66
C SER A 142 4.07 3.42 0.32
N ARG A 143 3.47 3.97 -0.75
CA ARG A 143 3.64 3.46 -2.12
C ARG A 143 5.09 3.50 -2.58
N TYR A 144 5.83 4.58 -2.31
CA TYR A 144 7.23 4.67 -2.70
C TYR A 144 8.15 3.78 -1.87
N LEU A 145 7.88 3.64 -0.57
CA LEU A 145 8.64 2.70 0.27
C LEU A 145 8.41 1.25 -0.11
N SER A 146 7.20 0.89 -0.57
CA SER A 146 6.92 -0.49 -0.98
C SER A 146 7.75 -0.91 -2.20
N LYS A 147 8.05 0.01 -3.12
CA LYS A 147 8.84 -0.27 -4.33
C LYS A 147 10.22 -0.88 -4.05
N ARG A 148 10.78 -0.68 -2.87
CA ARG A 148 12.00 -1.37 -2.41
C ARG A 148 11.86 -2.89 -2.40
N HIS A 149 10.68 -3.41 -2.04
CA HIS A 149 10.38 -4.85 -2.10
C HIS A 149 10.37 -5.36 -3.54
N THR A 150 9.85 -4.55 -4.48
CA THR A 150 9.87 -4.90 -5.90
C THR A 150 11.32 -4.96 -6.40
N LEU A 151 12.14 -3.99 -6.02
CA LEU A 151 13.56 -3.99 -6.37
C LEU A 151 14.30 -5.19 -5.77
N ALA A 152 14.06 -5.55 -4.51
CA ALA A 152 14.62 -6.74 -3.88
C ALA A 152 14.22 -8.04 -4.60
N LEU A 153 12.96 -8.14 -5.06
CA LEU A 153 12.53 -9.29 -5.87
C LEU A 153 13.30 -9.35 -7.19
N LEU A 154 13.53 -8.22 -7.85
CA LEU A 154 14.28 -8.16 -9.11
C LEU A 154 15.77 -8.46 -8.92
N GLU A 155 16.35 -8.05 -7.79
CA GLU A 155 17.72 -8.39 -7.38
C GLU A 155 17.91 -9.90 -7.24
N ASP A 156 17.00 -10.56 -6.53
CA ASP A 156 17.06 -12.01 -6.27
C ASP A 156 16.74 -12.87 -7.52
N ASN A 157 16.26 -12.26 -8.61
CA ASN A 157 15.82 -12.94 -9.83
C ASN A 157 16.45 -12.32 -11.09
N PRO A 158 17.76 -12.52 -11.35
CA PRO A 158 18.48 -11.88 -12.45
C PRO A 158 17.95 -12.25 -13.85
N ASN A 159 17.25 -13.38 -13.98
CA ASN A 159 16.56 -13.73 -15.21
C ASN A 159 15.45 -12.72 -15.56
N LEU A 160 14.82 -12.06 -14.59
CA LEU A 160 13.85 -10.99 -14.83
C LEU A 160 14.51 -9.74 -15.40
N GLN A 161 15.73 -9.44 -14.97
CA GLN A 161 16.50 -8.31 -15.51
C GLN A 161 16.82 -8.52 -16.99
N GLN A 162 17.24 -9.74 -17.35
CA GLN A 162 17.53 -10.12 -18.74
C GLN A 162 16.29 -10.17 -19.66
N LEU A 163 15.10 -10.25 -19.08
CA LEU A 163 13.84 -10.23 -19.81
C LEU A 163 13.31 -8.81 -20.07
N GLY A 164 14.00 -7.78 -19.57
CA GLY A 164 13.62 -6.39 -19.76
C GLY A 164 12.28 -6.03 -19.12
N ILE A 165 11.99 -6.62 -17.96
CA ILE A 165 10.73 -6.39 -17.25
C ILE A 165 10.64 -4.92 -16.80
N LEU A 166 9.41 -4.40 -16.79
CA LEU A 166 9.11 -2.98 -16.52
C LEU A 166 9.67 -2.03 -17.58
N ASP A 167 9.75 -2.43 -18.85
CA ASP A 167 10.36 -1.64 -19.95
C ASP A 167 11.78 -1.13 -19.62
N ILE A 168 12.48 -1.78 -18.69
CA ILE A 168 13.88 -1.49 -18.40
C ILE A 168 14.69 -2.34 -19.38
N PRO A 169 15.65 -1.77 -20.13
CA PRO A 169 16.46 -2.55 -21.05
C PRO A 169 17.14 -3.75 -20.37
N PRO A 170 17.16 -4.93 -21.02
CA PRO A 170 17.91 -6.08 -20.51
C PRO A 170 19.36 -5.74 -20.19
N THR A 171 19.79 -6.09 -18.99
CA THR A 171 21.18 -5.95 -18.57
C THR A 171 21.54 -7.03 -17.55
N THR A 172 22.82 -7.33 -17.45
CA THR A 172 23.40 -8.21 -16.41
C THR A 172 24.05 -7.42 -15.29
N ASP A 173 24.19 -6.10 -15.44
CA ASP A 173 24.72 -5.22 -14.41
C ASP A 173 23.61 -4.72 -13.50
N TRP A 174 23.68 -5.15 -12.23
CA TRP A 174 22.67 -4.85 -11.22
C TRP A 174 22.56 -3.35 -10.95
N GLU A 175 23.68 -2.63 -10.84
CA GLU A 175 23.64 -1.20 -10.52
C GLU A 175 23.04 -0.38 -11.66
N THR A 176 23.35 -0.74 -12.92
CA THR A 176 22.67 -0.16 -14.09
C THR A 176 21.16 -0.45 -14.08
N TYR A 177 20.74 -1.68 -13.76
CA TYR A 177 19.32 -2.02 -13.70
C TYR A 177 18.59 -1.25 -12.60
N LYS A 178 19.19 -1.17 -11.41
CA LYS A 178 18.68 -0.43 -10.26
C LYS A 178 18.52 1.06 -10.57
N ALA A 179 19.52 1.68 -11.20
CA ALA A 179 19.42 3.09 -11.62
C ALA A 179 18.26 3.30 -12.60
N ALA A 180 18.14 2.46 -13.63
CA ALA A 180 17.04 2.54 -14.60
C ALA A 180 15.65 2.33 -13.96
N TYR A 181 15.57 1.45 -12.95
CA TYR A 181 14.36 1.27 -12.15
C TYR A 181 13.98 2.55 -11.39
N MET A 182 14.96 3.20 -10.74
CA MET A 182 14.74 4.46 -10.02
C MET A 182 14.29 5.57 -10.97
N ASP A 183 14.96 5.73 -12.10
CA ASP A 183 14.59 6.71 -13.13
C ASP A 183 13.16 6.48 -13.62
N LYS A 184 12.75 5.22 -13.82
CA LYS A 184 11.38 4.89 -14.21
C LYS A 184 10.37 5.32 -13.15
N LEU A 185 10.64 5.11 -11.86
CA LEU A 185 9.75 5.55 -10.78
C LEU A 185 9.61 7.08 -10.74
N VAL A 186 10.72 7.78 -10.94
CA VAL A 186 10.77 9.25 -10.98
C VAL A 186 9.98 9.78 -12.19
N ASN A 187 10.30 9.30 -13.39
CA ASN A 187 9.69 9.74 -14.64
C ASN A 187 8.18 9.48 -14.65
N HIS A 188 7.74 8.30 -14.20
CA HIS A 188 6.32 7.98 -14.12
C HIS A 188 5.54 8.99 -13.24
N ARG A 189 6.15 9.49 -12.16
CA ARG A 189 5.52 10.51 -11.32
C ARG A 189 5.46 11.85 -12.02
N ILE A 190 6.53 12.26 -12.66
CA ILE A 190 6.61 13.53 -13.40
C ILE A 190 5.54 13.54 -14.50
N GLU A 191 5.38 12.44 -15.24
CA GLU A 191 4.35 12.28 -16.26
C GLU A 191 2.92 12.44 -15.68
N ILE A 192 2.62 11.79 -14.55
CA ILE A 192 1.31 11.91 -13.89
C ILE A 192 1.04 13.35 -13.47
N LEU A 193 2.04 14.06 -12.93
CA LEU A 193 1.89 15.45 -12.50
C LEU A 193 1.69 16.38 -13.70
N GLY A 194 2.50 16.22 -14.76
CA GLY A 194 2.38 17.01 -15.98
C GLY A 194 1.02 16.81 -16.67
N ALA A 195 0.49 15.57 -16.70
CA ALA A 195 -0.84 15.30 -17.25
C ALA A 195 -1.95 16.01 -16.45
N ARG A 196 -1.87 16.00 -15.11
CA ARG A 196 -2.87 16.67 -14.25
C ARG A 196 -2.89 18.19 -14.44
N GLU A 197 -1.73 18.81 -14.62
CA GLU A 197 -1.64 20.26 -14.87
C GLU A 197 -2.27 20.65 -16.21
N GLN A 198 -2.10 19.83 -17.25
CA GLN A 198 -2.73 20.05 -18.56
C GLN A 198 -4.27 19.98 -18.50
N PHE A 199 -4.83 19.04 -17.74
CA PHE A 199 -6.29 18.97 -17.53
C PHE A 199 -6.83 20.22 -16.81
N HIS A 200 -6.13 20.71 -15.78
CA HIS A 200 -6.54 21.92 -15.06
C HIS A 200 -6.38 23.23 -15.87
N HIS A 201 -5.48 23.27 -16.86
CA HIS A 201 -5.40 24.38 -17.79
C HIS A 201 -6.47 24.33 -18.89
N SER A 202 -6.92 23.15 -19.28
CA SER A 202 -8.01 23.02 -20.26
C SER A 202 -9.38 23.47 -19.71
N GLU A 203 -9.64 23.34 -18.41
CA GLU A 203 -10.89 23.78 -17.76
C GLU A 203 -11.01 25.31 -17.60
N LYS A 204 -9.92 26.08 -17.78
CA LYS A 204 -9.94 27.55 -17.69
C LYS A 204 -9.95 28.27 -19.04
N GLY A 205 -10.09 27.54 -20.15
CA GLY A 205 -10.35 28.12 -21.47
C GLY A 205 -11.82 28.53 -21.65
N PRO A 206 -12.16 29.46 -22.58
CA PRO A 206 -13.50 30.02 -22.73
C PRO A 206 -14.54 29.06 -23.33
N PHE A 207 -14.24 27.76 -23.44
CA PHE A 207 -15.16 26.79 -24.01
C PHE A 207 -15.86 26.01 -22.91
N SER A 208 -17.06 26.50 -22.58
CA SER A 208 -18.10 25.80 -21.85
C SER A 208 -18.25 24.36 -22.34
N SER A 209 -17.86 23.38 -21.52
CA SER A 209 -18.21 21.99 -21.71
C SER A 209 -19.71 21.81 -21.47
N THR A 210 -20.46 21.78 -22.57
CA THR A 210 -21.87 21.39 -22.58
C THR A 210 -21.96 19.94 -22.10
N ASN A 211 -22.71 19.71 -21.02
CA ASN A 211 -23.07 18.38 -20.55
C ASN A 211 -23.77 17.61 -21.67
N ILE A 212 -23.10 16.61 -22.25
CA ILE A 212 -23.76 15.61 -23.09
C ILE A 212 -24.35 14.57 -22.13
N THR A 213 -25.58 14.82 -21.72
CA THR A 213 -26.48 13.78 -21.23
C THR A 213 -27.08 13.09 -22.44
N GLU A 214 -26.49 11.98 -22.91
CA GLU A 214 -27.17 11.12 -23.89
C GLU A 214 -27.78 9.89 -23.21
N SER A 215 -29.09 9.84 -23.35
CA SER A 215 -30.02 8.89 -22.74
C SER A 215 -29.82 7.47 -23.26
N ILE A 216 -29.71 6.51 -22.35
CA ILE A 216 -29.98 5.10 -22.65
C ILE A 216 -31.49 4.97 -22.86
N ARG A 217 -31.92 4.89 -24.13
CA ARG A 217 -33.29 4.58 -24.49
C ARG A 217 -33.45 3.06 -24.61
N THR A 218 -34.01 2.46 -23.58
CA THR A 218 -34.59 1.11 -23.63
C THR A 218 -35.74 1.06 -24.64
N GLY A 219 -35.69 0.09 -25.56
CA GLY A 219 -36.76 -0.20 -26.51
C GLY A 219 -36.85 -1.70 -26.77
N ASN A 220 -37.57 -2.40 -25.90
CA ASN A 220 -38.19 -3.70 -26.19
C ASN A 220 -39.14 -3.56 -27.40
N SER A 221 -39.20 -4.60 -28.25
CA SER A 221 -40.45 -5.29 -28.65
C SER A 221 -40.44 -5.85 -30.09
N LYS A 222 -40.42 -7.20 -30.16
CA LYS A 222 -41.30 -8.13 -30.92
C LYS A 222 -41.53 -8.00 -32.44
N ASN A 223 -41.55 -9.22 -33.02
CA ASN A 223 -42.34 -9.72 -34.17
C ASN A 223 -41.95 -9.12 -35.53
N ARG A 224 -41.64 -9.90 -36.57
CA ARG A 224 -42.28 -11.11 -37.09
C ARG A 224 -41.29 -11.84 -38.02
#